data_AF-A0A4Z0BXD1-F1
#
_entry.id   AF-A0A4Z0BXD1-F1
#
_cell.length_a   1.000
_cell.length_b   1.000
_cell.length_c   1.000
_cell.angle_alpha   90.00
_cell.angle_beta   90.00
_cell.angle_gamma   90.00
#
_symmetry.space_group_name_H-M   'P 1'
#
loop_
_entity.id
_entity.type
_entity.pdbx_description
1 polymer ?
#
loop_
_entity_poly.entity_id
_entity_poly.type
_entity_poly.pdbx_seq_one_letter_code
_entity_poly.pdbx_strand_id
1 'polypeptide(L)'
;MDSVHAEFDDLVDQALACPDDQLMPCLERLQDHLLSHFGQEDDWMRQTAFPAGDCHIEEHGKVLESAAQVLELVARGDLAVGRSFAAELERWFPGHADYLDSALAAWMCKRQFGGKPVVLHTRKSRV
;
A
#
# COMPACT_ATOMS: atom_id res chain seq x y z
N MET A 1 2.51 9.93 4.24
CA MET A 1 3.34 8.71 4.22
C MET A 1 3.04 7.90 5.47
N ASP A 2 3.63 8.19 6.64
CA ASP A 2 3.39 7.37 7.86
C ASP A 2 1.91 7.20 8.25
N SER A 3 1.13 8.29 8.24
CA SER A 3 -0.31 8.22 8.56
C SER A 3 -1.11 7.48 7.50
N VAL A 4 -0.68 7.53 6.23
CA VAL A 4 -1.30 6.82 5.11
C VAL A 4 -1.00 5.33 5.22
N HIS A 5 0.25 4.97 5.57
CA HIS A 5 0.64 3.57 5.78
C HIS A 5 -0.05 2.95 6.99
N ALA A 6 -0.23 3.72 8.08
CA ALA A 6 -1.01 3.25 9.23
C ALA A 6 -2.48 3.03 8.88
N GLU A 7 -3.07 3.91 8.06
CA GLU A 7 -4.44 3.73 7.55
C GLU A 7 -4.55 2.50 6.64
N PHE A 8 -3.52 2.23 5.82
CA PHE A 8 -3.44 1.00 5.03
C PHE A 8 -3.49 -0.26 5.91
N ASP A 9 -2.64 -0.32 6.95
CA ASP A 9 -2.60 -1.45 7.89
C ASP A 9 -3.99 -1.66 8.54
N ASP A 10 -4.63 -0.58 9.01
CA ASP A 10 -5.97 -0.63 9.61
C ASP A 10 -7.04 -1.16 8.62
N LEU A 11 -6.95 -0.81 7.33
CA LEU A 11 -7.89 -1.26 6.29
C LEU A 11 -7.68 -2.73 5.93
N VAL A 12 -6.43 -3.18 5.87
CA VAL A 12 -6.09 -4.60 5.66
C VAL A 12 -6.60 -5.46 6.83
N ASP A 13 -6.35 -5.04 8.06
CA ASP A 13 -6.84 -5.72 9.27
C ASP A 13 -8.38 -5.83 9.27
N GLN A 14 -9.07 -4.75 8.88
CA GLN A 14 -10.52 -4.75 8.72
C GLN A 14 -10.99 -5.75 7.66
N ALA A 15 -10.35 -5.78 6.48
CA ALA A 15 -10.70 -6.71 5.41
C ALA A 15 -10.45 -8.18 5.79
N LEU A 16 -9.42 -8.46 6.61
CA LEU A 16 -9.14 -9.80 7.12
C LEU A 16 -10.15 -10.24 8.19
N ALA A 17 -10.55 -9.33 9.08
CA ALA A 17 -11.39 -9.65 10.23
C ALA A 17 -12.90 -9.53 9.97
N CYS A 18 -13.32 -8.84 8.91
CA CYS A 18 -14.73 -8.60 8.67
C CYS A 18 -15.51 -9.89 8.35
N PRO A 19 -16.82 -9.94 8.66
CA PRO A 19 -17.69 -11.01 8.21
C PRO A 19 -17.86 -10.97 6.68
N ASP A 20 -18.32 -12.09 6.12
CA ASP A 20 -18.43 -12.31 4.67
C ASP A 20 -19.33 -11.29 3.97
N ASP A 21 -20.42 -10.86 4.61
CA ASP A 21 -21.36 -9.86 4.09
C ASP A 21 -20.78 -8.44 4.06
N GLN A 22 -19.65 -8.21 4.74
CA GLN A 22 -18.93 -6.95 4.78
C GLN A 22 -17.63 -6.98 3.98
N LEU A 23 -17.26 -8.11 3.38
CA LEU A 23 -15.97 -8.24 2.69
C LEU A 23 -15.87 -7.29 1.49
N MET A 24 -16.90 -7.22 0.65
CA MET A 24 -16.93 -6.32 -0.50
C MET A 24 -16.67 -4.85 -0.10
N PRO A 25 -17.46 -4.22 0.80
CA PRO A 25 -17.22 -2.82 1.18
C PRO A 25 -15.91 -2.61 1.94
N CYS A 26 -15.30 -3.64 2.55
CA CYS A 26 -13.95 -3.53 3.08
C CYS A 26 -12.90 -3.46 1.96
N LEU A 27 -13.01 -4.32 0.95
CA LEU A 27 -12.09 -4.35 -0.18
C LEU A 27 -12.22 -3.10 -1.08
N GLU A 28 -13.41 -2.55 -1.25
CA GLU A 28 -13.62 -1.28 -1.97
C GLU A 28 -12.89 -0.12 -1.28
N ARG A 29 -13.02 -0.01 0.05
CA ARG A 29 -12.29 1.00 0.84
C ARG A 29 -10.77 0.82 0.74
N LEU A 30 -10.30 -0.42 0.75
CA LEU A 30 -8.89 -0.73 0.57
C LEU A 30 -8.40 -0.34 -0.84
N GLN A 31 -9.20 -0.59 -1.88
CA GLN A 31 -8.88 -0.16 -3.25
C GLN A 31 -8.83 1.36 -3.37
N ASP A 32 -9.79 2.08 -2.79
CA ASP A 32 -9.81 3.56 -2.80
C ASP A 32 -8.56 4.13 -2.12
N HIS A 33 -8.15 3.54 -1.00
CA HIS A 33 -6.93 3.90 -0.30
C HIS A 33 -5.69 3.66 -1.18
N LEU A 34 -5.56 2.47 -1.77
CA LEU A 34 -4.46 2.12 -2.68
C LEU A 34 -4.36 3.09 -3.86
N LEU A 35 -5.48 3.44 -4.49
CA LEU A 35 -5.54 4.40 -5.59
C LEU A 35 -5.03 5.78 -5.16
N SER A 36 -5.47 6.26 -4.00
CA SER A 36 -5.07 7.56 -3.45
C SER A 36 -3.58 7.59 -3.05
N HIS A 37 -3.13 6.57 -2.32
CA HIS A 37 -1.75 6.44 -1.85
C HIS A 37 -0.78 6.33 -3.03
N PHE A 38 -0.96 5.32 -3.87
CA PHE A 38 -0.06 5.11 -5.02
C PHE A 38 -0.11 6.27 -6.00
N GLY A 39 -1.29 6.85 -6.25
CA GLY A 39 -1.40 8.02 -7.13
C GLY A 39 -0.60 9.22 -6.62
N GLN A 40 -0.61 9.48 -5.31
CA GLN A 40 0.19 10.55 -4.71
C GLN A 40 1.69 10.30 -4.87
N GLU A 41 2.15 9.07 -4.67
CA GLU A 41 3.55 8.71 -4.80
C GLU A 41 4.03 8.72 -6.24
N ASP A 42 3.24 8.17 -7.16
CA ASP A 42 3.47 8.23 -8.61
C ASP A 42 3.63 9.66 -9.09
N ASP A 43 2.76 10.56 -8.63
CA ASP A 43 2.82 11.97 -8.94
C ASP A 43 4.13 12.60 -8.43
N TRP A 44 4.53 12.32 -7.19
CA TRP A 44 5.81 12.78 -6.66
C TRP A 44 7.00 12.24 -7.45
N MET A 45 6.99 10.96 -7.80
CA MET A 45 8.04 10.33 -8.58
C MET A 45 8.21 11.00 -9.94
N ARG A 46 7.10 11.21 -10.66
CA ARG A 46 7.09 11.86 -11.99
C ARG A 46 7.52 13.32 -11.90
N GLN A 47 6.93 14.09 -10.99
CA GLN A 47 7.17 15.54 -10.89
C GLN A 47 8.59 15.88 -10.40
N THR A 48 9.19 14.99 -9.61
CA THR A 48 10.53 15.23 -9.05
C THR A 48 11.64 14.50 -9.79
N ALA A 49 11.32 13.76 -10.85
CA ALA A 49 12.23 12.90 -11.60
C ALA A 49 12.98 11.92 -10.68
N PHE A 50 12.22 11.20 -9.85
CA PHE A 50 12.77 10.18 -8.96
C PHE A 50 13.46 9.08 -9.78
N PRO A 51 14.76 8.78 -9.56
CA PRO A 51 15.54 7.90 -10.44
C PRO A 51 15.03 6.46 -10.59
N ALA A 52 14.30 5.94 -9.60
CA ALA A 52 13.75 4.58 -9.61
C ALA A 52 12.22 4.56 -9.80
N GLY A 53 11.64 5.64 -10.35
CA GLY A 53 10.19 5.80 -10.43
C GLY A 53 9.48 4.75 -11.27
N ASP A 54 10.01 4.42 -12.46
CA ASP A 54 9.30 3.54 -13.40
C ASP A 54 9.04 2.14 -12.82
N CYS A 55 10.03 1.55 -12.15
CA CYS A 55 9.88 0.23 -11.53
C CYS A 55 8.92 0.25 -10.33
N HIS A 56 8.92 1.34 -9.54
CA HIS A 56 8.02 1.49 -8.39
C HIS A 56 6.57 1.65 -8.85
N ILE A 57 6.34 2.54 -9.83
CA ILE A 57 5.04 2.76 -10.46
C ILE A 57 4.48 1.47 -11.08
N GLU A 58 5.33 0.63 -11.68
CA GLU A 58 4.91 -0.66 -12.24
C GLU A 58 4.37 -1.61 -11.16
N GLU A 59 5.01 -1.67 -9.99
CA GLU A 59 4.54 -2.49 -8.86
C GLU A 59 3.19 -1.98 -8.33
N HIS A 60 3.01 -0.65 -8.22
CA HIS A 60 1.69 -0.07 -7.90
C HIS A 60 0.62 -0.51 -8.90
N GLY A 61 0.93 -0.44 -10.19
CA GLY A 61 0.01 -0.85 -11.26
C GLY A 61 -0.45 -2.30 -11.14
N LYS A 62 0.47 -3.23 -10.84
CA LYS A 62 0.15 -4.66 -10.65
C LYS A 62 -0.77 -4.90 -9.45
N VAL A 63 -0.55 -4.18 -8.35
CA VAL A 63 -1.40 -4.27 -7.15
C VAL A 63 -2.80 -3.73 -7.45
N LEU A 64 -2.91 -2.58 -8.12
CA LEU A 64 -4.21 -1.99 -8.50
C LEU A 64 -4.99 -2.86 -9.49
N GLU A 65 -4.31 -3.46 -10.46
CA GLU A 65 -4.91 -4.42 -11.38
C GLU A 65 -5.45 -5.64 -10.62
N SER A 66 -4.66 -6.18 -9.68
CA SER A 66 -5.08 -7.29 -8.83
C SER A 66 -6.30 -6.92 -7.97
N ALA A 67 -6.31 -5.72 -7.39
CA ALA A 67 -7.45 -5.23 -6.60
C ALA A 67 -8.74 -5.19 -7.41
N ALA A 68 -8.68 -4.67 -8.65
CA ALA A 68 -9.83 -4.60 -9.54
C ALA A 68 -10.35 -6.01 -9.90
N GLN A 69 -9.45 -6.93 -10.26
CA GLN A 69 -9.81 -8.32 -10.58
C GLN A 69 -10.43 -9.05 -9.37
N VAL A 70 -9.88 -8.83 -8.17
CA VAL A 70 -10.39 -9.42 -6.92
C VAL A 70 -11.82 -8.94 -6.63
N LEU A 71 -12.10 -7.65 -6.77
CA LEU A 71 -13.46 -7.12 -6.57
C LEU A 71 -14.47 -7.75 -7.54
N GLU A 72 -14.11 -7.93 -8.81
CA GLU A 72 -14.98 -8.63 -9.77
C GLU A 72 -15.28 -10.08 -9.36
N LEU A 73 -14.31 -10.79 -8.80
CA LEU A 73 -14.45 -12.18 -8.36
C LEU A 73 -15.28 -12.28 -7.07
N VAL A 74 -15.03 -11.40 -6.10
CA VAL A 74 -15.81 -11.31 -4.85
C VAL A 74 -17.26 -10.96 -5.16
N ALA A 75 -17.53 -10.12 -6.17
CA ALA A 75 -18.88 -9.79 -6.61
C ALA A 75 -19.63 -11.01 -7.19
N ARG A 76 -18.90 -12.02 -7.66
CA ARG A 76 -19.43 -13.31 -8.14
C ARG A 76 -19.52 -14.36 -7.04
N GLY A 77 -19.16 -14.02 -5.80
CA GLY A 77 -19.24 -14.87 -4.62
C GLY A 77 -17.94 -15.57 -4.24
N ASP A 78 -16.82 -15.30 -4.92
CA ASP A 78 -15.52 -15.86 -4.52
C ASP A 78 -14.89 -15.03 -3.39
N LEU A 79 -15.41 -15.22 -2.17
CA LEU A 79 -14.92 -14.48 -1.00
C LEU A 79 -13.50 -14.91 -0.58
N ALA A 80 -13.11 -16.14 -0.95
CA ALA A 80 -11.79 -16.68 -0.61
C ALA A 80 -10.68 -15.89 -1.30
N VAL A 81 -10.87 -15.50 -2.57
CA VAL A 81 -9.88 -14.67 -3.28
C VAL A 81 -9.74 -13.28 -2.65
N GLY A 82 -10.83 -12.69 -2.15
CA GLY A 82 -10.82 -11.41 -1.44
C GLY A 82 -9.99 -11.46 -0.16
N ARG A 83 -10.19 -12.51 0.66
CA ARG A 83 -9.39 -12.71 1.88
C ARG A 83 -7.93 -13.02 1.57
N SER A 84 -7.67 -13.81 0.54
CA SER A 84 -6.30 -14.11 0.10
C SER A 84 -5.56 -12.86 -0.38
N PHE A 85 -6.25 -11.96 -1.07
CA PHE A 85 -5.69 -10.69 -1.51
C PHE A 85 -5.30 -9.80 -0.32
N ALA A 86 -6.20 -9.62 0.65
CA ALA A 86 -5.90 -8.85 1.86
C ALA A 86 -4.71 -9.44 2.63
N ALA A 87 -4.63 -10.77 2.75
CA ALA A 87 -3.51 -11.44 3.43
C ALA A 87 -2.16 -11.26 2.67
N GLU A 88 -2.18 -11.28 1.34
CA GLU A 88 -0.95 -11.04 0.58
C GLU A 88 -0.53 -9.56 0.65
N LEU A 89 -1.49 -8.62 0.72
CA LEU A 89 -1.21 -7.21 0.98
C LEU A 89 -0.55 -7.00 2.35
N GLU A 90 -1.08 -7.61 3.42
CA GLU A 90 -0.48 -7.59 4.77
C GLU A 90 1.00 -8.04 4.74
N ARG A 91 1.28 -9.08 3.94
CA ARG A 91 2.63 -9.64 3.82
C ARG A 91 3.56 -8.77 2.96
N TRP A 92 3.07 -8.25 1.85
CA TRP A 92 3.86 -7.56 0.84
C TRP A 92 4.21 -6.13 1.24
N PHE A 93 3.23 -5.40 1.81
CA PHE A 93 3.33 -3.96 2.03
C PHE A 93 4.50 -3.52 2.92
N PRO A 94 4.84 -4.21 4.04
CA PRO A 94 5.98 -3.81 4.86
C PRO A 94 7.30 -3.78 4.08
N GLY A 95 7.50 -4.74 3.18
CA GLY A 95 8.69 -4.77 2.31
C GLY A 95 8.68 -3.63 1.30
N HIS A 96 7.52 -3.35 0.70
CA HIS A 96 7.36 -2.22 -0.21
C HIS A 96 7.70 -0.88 0.48
N ALA A 97 7.11 -0.64 1.66
CA ALA A 97 7.32 0.56 2.44
C ALA A 97 8.79 0.74 2.88
N ASP A 98 9.42 -0.34 3.36
CA ASP A 98 10.81 -0.30 3.83
C ASP A 98 11.82 -0.03 2.70
N TYR A 99 11.61 -0.62 1.50
CA TYR A 99 12.60 -0.57 0.43
C TYR A 99 12.34 0.49 -0.64
N LEU A 100 11.09 0.78 -0.97
CA LEU A 100 10.72 1.69 -2.05
C LEU A 100 10.22 3.03 -1.49
N ASP A 101 9.20 3.01 -0.64
CA ASP A 101 8.58 4.25 -0.13
C ASP A 101 9.55 5.06 0.73
N SER A 102 10.37 4.39 1.54
CA SER A 102 11.42 5.05 2.33
C SER A 102 12.45 5.79 1.45
N ALA A 103 12.74 5.26 0.26
CA ALA A 103 13.64 5.91 -0.70
C ALA A 103 12.99 7.15 -1.32
N LEU A 104 11.70 7.09 -1.62
CA LEU A 104 10.92 8.25 -2.06
C LEU A 104 10.81 9.30 -0.95
N ALA A 105 10.54 8.90 0.29
CA ALA A 105 10.53 9.78 1.46
C ALA A 105 11.87 10.53 1.62
N ALA A 106 12.98 9.79 1.56
CA ALA A 106 14.32 10.36 1.67
C ALA A 106 14.63 11.34 0.52
N TRP A 107 14.17 11.02 -0.69
CA TRP A 107 14.28 11.91 -1.84
C TRP A 107 13.51 13.22 -1.63
N MET A 108 12.26 13.13 -1.19
CA MET A 108 11.41 14.30 -0.92
C MET A 108 11.99 15.17 0.20
N CYS A 109 12.42 14.57 1.32
CA CYS A 109 13.09 15.28 2.40
C CYS A 109 14.37 15.99 1.94
N LYS A 110 15.20 15.34 1.12
CA LYS A 110 16.42 15.95 0.58
C LYS A 110 16.10 17.19 -0.25
N ARG A 111 15.05 17.13 -1.07
CA ARG A 111 14.62 18.26 -1.89
C ARG A 111 14.05 19.40 -1.07
N GLN A 112 13.28 19.09 -0.03
CA GLN A 112 12.59 20.11 0.77
C GLN A 112 13.48 20.75 1.83
N PHE A 113 14.37 19.97 2.46
CA PHE A 113 15.13 20.39 3.65
C PHE A 113 16.66 20.27 3.48
N GLY A 114 17.16 19.75 2.36
CA GLY A 114 18.58 19.53 2.14
C GLY A 114 19.20 18.40 2.98
N GLY A 115 18.39 17.67 3.77
CA GLY A 115 18.82 16.61 4.69
C GLY A 115 18.27 15.24 4.33
N LYS A 116 18.79 14.20 4.97
CA LYS A 116 18.21 12.83 4.90
C LYS A 116 17.40 12.56 6.18
N PRO A 117 16.22 11.93 6.08
CA PRO A 117 15.45 11.54 7.26
C PRO A 117 16.19 10.44 8.04
N VAL A 118 15.96 10.41 9.34
CA VAL A 118 16.52 9.38 10.24
C VAL A 118 15.44 8.31 10.46
N VAL A 119 15.74 7.07 10.07
CA VAL A 119 14.85 5.93 10.27
C VAL A 119 15.15 5.26 11.60
N LEU A 120 14.13 5.15 12.46
CA LEU A 120 14.23 4.49 13.76
C LEU A 120 13.44 3.18 13.73
N HIS A 121 14.15 2.05 13.82
CA HIS A 121 13.51 0.74 13.92
C HIS A 121 13.24 0.44 15.39
N THR A 122 11.98 0.32 15.77
CA THR A 122 11.63 -0.20 17.10
C THR A 122 11.77 -1.72 17.05
N ARG A 123 12.55 -2.30 17.97
CA ARG A 123 12.60 -3.76 18.11
C ARG A 123 11.23 -4.23 18.58
N LYS A 124 10.44 -4.91 17.73
CA LYS A 124 9.26 -5.65 18.19
C LYS A 124 9.75 -6.69 19.20
N SER A 125 9.38 -6.53 20.48
CA SER A 125 9.61 -7.54 21.50
C SER A 125 8.97 -8.84 21.04
N ARG A 126 9.78 -9.90 20.86
CA ARG A 126 9.25 -11.26 20.73
C ARG A 126 8.60 -11.60 22.06
N VAL A 127 7.27 -11.65 22.10
CA VAL A 127 6.49 -12.31 23.14
C VAL A 127 6.02 -13.64 22.56
#